data_AF-A0A9J8DKW1-F1
#
_entry.id   AF-A0A9J8DKW1-F1
#
_cell.length_a   1.000
_cell.length_b   1.000
_cell.length_c   1.000
_cell.angle_alpha   90.00
_cell.angle_beta   90.00
_cell.angle_gamma   90.00
#
_symmetry.space_group_name_H-M   'P 1'
#
loop_
_entity.id
_entity.type
_entity.pdbx_description
1 polymer ?
#
loop_
_entity_poly.entity_id
_entity_poly.type
_entity_poly.pdbx_seq_one_letter_code
_entity_poly.pdbx_strand_id
1 'polypeptide(L)'
;MAELVMWEKALSVAPGVSMKYWKKLMQRRADQLMQEGNDDVIPYCIATGEVKKLVNFFTSRGQLKEAVLVAQGACEGNIHGPQITSINHAANSDNDNIEKYCGMLHRVCKELAEWYFQDGRAVLAACCHLAVDNAELAMASLIRGNELELAVCVGTVLGESASKATHYVLELLARKYMTTATCFPSVAYRNLAARLLQMIPDNEILLAKLCAFYPGSSAEINDLHEKCGLPTLEECKELAESAHAGGEIFPAVKYYLLSPEPEKALPIGITYVKEQLSSPDWTVDSVYHILDLLSYIRTDRLILPKCSEERNELLILCGYIGALLAIGRQYSSIVPALYEYTSQLLKRREVAVPLQIEQLSVELEAWRACTFSLKVADNALYNPPSEAQKREYSQLLSRMSEEPIKGLEGPDYVTGSNLPSHSDVQISCFTGLRIQGPAFFLEDGKSAISLNDALMWAKVNPFSPLGTGIRLNPF
;
A
#
# COMPACT_ATOMS: atom_id res chain seq x y z
N MET A 1 -17.97 -40.70 -40.02
CA MET A 1 -17.17 -41.08 -38.84
C MET A 1 -17.04 -39.98 -37.79
N ALA A 2 -16.91 -38.69 -38.15
CA ALA A 2 -16.92 -37.59 -37.16
C ALA A 2 -18.34 -37.19 -36.67
N GLU A 3 -19.40 -37.61 -37.38
CA GLU A 3 -20.81 -37.42 -36.98
C GLU A 3 -21.36 -38.57 -36.11
N LEU A 4 -20.57 -39.63 -35.95
CA LEU A 4 -20.80 -40.70 -34.98
C LEU A 4 -19.80 -40.44 -33.86
N VAL A 5 -20.21 -40.58 -32.60
CA VAL A 5 -19.51 -40.21 -31.35
C VAL A 5 -18.17 -40.99 -31.11
N MET A 6 -17.48 -41.41 -32.16
CA MET A 6 -16.21 -42.13 -32.14
C MET A 6 -15.03 -41.19 -32.44
N TRP A 7 -14.92 -40.11 -31.67
CA TRP A 7 -13.85 -39.11 -31.81
C TRP A 7 -12.45 -39.73 -31.75
N GLU A 8 -12.21 -40.65 -30.82
CA GLU A 8 -10.90 -41.32 -30.66
C GLU A 8 -10.49 -42.10 -31.91
N LYS A 9 -11.42 -42.85 -32.52
CA LYS A 9 -11.16 -43.61 -33.75
C LYS A 9 -10.96 -42.70 -34.96
N ALA A 10 -11.68 -41.59 -35.02
CA ALA A 10 -11.52 -40.61 -36.09
C ALA A 10 -10.17 -39.88 -35.98
N LEU A 11 -9.74 -39.56 -34.76
CA LEU A 11 -8.47 -38.88 -34.49
C LEU A 11 -7.25 -39.77 -34.69
N SER A 12 -7.36 -41.08 -34.42
CA SER A 12 -6.25 -42.02 -34.66
C SER A 12 -5.93 -42.23 -36.14
N VAL A 13 -6.92 -42.13 -37.03
CA VAL A 13 -6.73 -42.28 -38.49
C VAL A 13 -6.47 -40.96 -39.22
N ALA A 14 -6.79 -39.82 -38.61
CA ALA A 14 -6.67 -38.50 -39.23
C ALA A 14 -5.25 -38.10 -39.70
N PRO A 15 -4.13 -38.49 -39.04
CA PRO A 15 -2.78 -38.22 -39.55
C PRO A 15 -2.53 -38.86 -40.92
N GLY A 16 -3.20 -39.99 -41.22
CA GLY A 16 -3.13 -40.66 -42.53
C GLY A 16 -3.74 -39.85 -43.68
N VAL A 17 -4.59 -38.85 -43.38
CA VAL A 17 -5.11 -37.90 -44.37
C VAL A 17 -4.16 -36.71 -44.52
N SER A 18 -3.84 -36.03 -43.42
CA SER A 18 -2.75 -35.04 -43.32
C SER A 18 -2.63 -34.54 -41.87
N MET A 19 -1.45 -34.03 -41.50
CA MET A 19 -1.25 -33.36 -40.20
C MET A 19 -2.11 -32.10 -40.04
N LYS A 20 -2.41 -31.39 -41.15
CA LYS A 20 -3.31 -30.22 -41.14
C LYS A 20 -4.76 -30.63 -40.83
N TYR A 21 -5.22 -31.74 -41.40
CA TYR A 21 -6.55 -32.28 -41.12
C TYR A 21 -6.66 -32.78 -39.68
N TRP A 22 -5.66 -33.53 -39.20
CA TRP A 22 -5.57 -33.95 -37.80
C TRP A 22 -5.63 -32.77 -36.84
N LYS A 23 -4.83 -31.72 -37.06
CA LYS A 23 -4.84 -30.53 -36.20
C LYS A 23 -6.21 -29.88 -36.14
N LYS A 24 -6.88 -29.71 -37.29
CA LYS A 24 -8.23 -29.13 -37.36
C LYS A 24 -9.27 -29.99 -36.63
N LEU A 25 -9.16 -31.32 -36.74
CA LEU A 25 -10.08 -32.24 -36.08
C LEU A 25 -9.86 -32.26 -34.56
N MET A 26 -8.61 -32.25 -34.10
CA MET A 26 -8.24 -32.10 -32.69
C MET A 26 -8.76 -30.78 -32.11
N GLN A 27 -8.58 -29.67 -32.81
CA GLN A 27 -9.10 -28.35 -32.40
C GLN A 27 -10.63 -28.36 -32.28
N ARG A 28 -11.34 -28.98 -33.23
CA ARG A 28 -12.82 -29.08 -33.17
C ARG A 28 -13.29 -29.90 -31.98
N ARG A 29 -12.61 -31.01 -31.66
CA ARG A 29 -12.91 -31.81 -30.46
C ARG A 29 -12.61 -31.03 -29.19
N ALA A 30 -11.49 -30.31 -29.16
CA ALA A 30 -11.15 -29.44 -28.04
C ALA A 30 -12.22 -28.36 -27.80
N ASP A 31 -12.66 -27.68 -28.86
CA ASP A 31 -13.70 -26.63 -28.76
C ASP A 31 -15.03 -27.20 -28.21
N GLN A 32 -15.40 -28.43 -28.59
CA GLN A 32 -16.57 -29.12 -28.02
C GLN A 32 -16.38 -29.41 -26.52
N LEU A 33 -15.23 -29.97 -26.13
CA LEU A 33 -14.93 -30.31 -24.72
C LEU A 33 -14.87 -29.05 -23.83
N MET A 34 -14.39 -27.93 -24.36
CA MET A 34 -14.42 -26.63 -23.65
C MET A 34 -15.84 -26.16 -23.37
N GLN A 35 -16.75 -26.31 -24.33
CA GLN A 35 -18.17 -25.96 -24.14
C GLN A 35 -18.84 -26.86 -23.11
N GLU A 36 -18.43 -28.12 -23.03
CA GLU A 36 -18.90 -29.09 -22.04
C GLU A 36 -18.26 -28.87 -20.65
N GLY A 37 -17.25 -28.00 -20.54
CA GLY A 37 -16.50 -27.79 -19.29
C GLY A 37 -15.67 -29.00 -18.86
N ASN A 38 -15.31 -29.89 -19.80
CA ASN A 38 -14.63 -31.15 -19.51
C ASN A 38 -13.10 -30.99 -19.57
N ASP A 39 -12.41 -31.45 -18.52
CA ASP A 39 -10.95 -31.42 -18.38
C ASP A 39 -10.23 -32.33 -19.40
N ASP A 40 -10.93 -33.26 -20.04
CA ASP A 40 -10.42 -34.05 -21.16
C ASP A 40 -9.91 -33.18 -22.32
N VAL A 41 -10.25 -31.89 -22.37
CA VAL A 41 -9.72 -30.93 -23.35
C VAL A 41 -8.19 -30.76 -23.29
N ILE A 42 -7.60 -30.91 -22.10
CA ILE A 42 -6.17 -30.63 -21.83
C ILE A 42 -5.24 -31.29 -22.86
N PRO A 43 -5.25 -32.63 -23.05
CA PRO A 43 -4.36 -33.29 -24.00
C PRO A 43 -4.55 -32.80 -25.44
N TYR A 44 -5.78 -32.44 -25.84
CA TYR A 44 -6.04 -31.95 -27.20
C TYR A 44 -5.42 -30.56 -27.43
N CYS A 45 -5.55 -29.66 -26.45
CA CYS A 45 -4.97 -28.32 -26.53
C CYS A 45 -3.43 -28.34 -26.44
N ILE A 46 -2.86 -29.16 -25.56
CA ILE A 46 -1.41 -29.32 -25.46
C ILE A 46 -0.86 -29.87 -26.80
N ALA A 47 -1.44 -30.95 -27.32
CA ALA A 47 -0.98 -31.57 -28.56
C ALA A 47 -1.12 -30.68 -29.81
N THR A 48 -2.02 -29.69 -29.79
CA THR A 48 -2.22 -28.74 -30.89
C THR A 48 -1.48 -27.41 -30.71
N GLY A 49 -0.90 -27.17 -29.53
CA GLY A 49 -0.21 -25.93 -29.18
C GLY A 49 -1.14 -24.75 -28.83
N GLU A 50 -2.40 -25.02 -28.48
CA GLU A 50 -3.44 -24.00 -28.23
C GLU A 50 -3.36 -23.44 -26.79
N VAL A 51 -2.18 -22.97 -26.38
CA VAL A 51 -1.88 -22.47 -25.02
C VAL A 51 -2.87 -21.40 -24.57
N LYS A 52 -3.13 -20.39 -25.41
CA LYS A 52 -4.03 -19.28 -25.08
C LYS A 52 -5.45 -19.75 -24.76
N LYS A 53 -5.97 -20.73 -25.52
CA LYS A 53 -7.31 -21.28 -25.29
C LYS A 53 -7.36 -22.01 -23.95
N LEU A 54 -6.34 -22.81 -23.66
CA LEU A 54 -6.27 -23.60 -22.44
C LEU A 54 -6.09 -22.72 -21.19
N VAL A 55 -5.25 -21.69 -21.26
CA VAL A 55 -5.12 -20.69 -20.19
C VAL A 55 -6.45 -20.00 -19.93
N ASN A 56 -7.12 -19.52 -20.98
CA ASN A 56 -8.43 -18.86 -20.83
C ASN A 56 -9.51 -19.81 -20.26
N PHE A 57 -9.47 -21.10 -20.62
CA PHE A 57 -10.37 -22.13 -20.09
C PHE A 57 -10.21 -22.32 -18.59
N PHE A 58 -8.98 -22.33 -18.09
CA PHE A 58 -8.72 -22.45 -16.66
C PHE A 58 -9.02 -21.14 -15.90
N THR A 59 -8.61 -19.99 -16.44
CA THR A 59 -8.90 -18.68 -15.84
C THR A 59 -10.41 -18.44 -15.70
N SER A 60 -11.21 -18.75 -16.72
CA SER A 60 -12.68 -18.55 -16.66
C SER A 60 -13.38 -19.44 -15.63
N ARG A 61 -12.72 -20.51 -15.17
CA ARG A 61 -13.21 -21.42 -14.12
C ARG A 61 -12.61 -21.14 -12.75
N GLY A 62 -11.80 -20.08 -12.61
CA GLY A 62 -11.08 -19.76 -11.36
C GLY A 62 -9.94 -20.73 -11.03
N GLN A 63 -9.54 -21.60 -11.97
CA GLN A 63 -8.44 -22.57 -11.81
C GLN A 63 -7.11 -21.90 -12.16
N LEU A 64 -6.76 -20.84 -11.42
CA LEU A 64 -5.63 -19.97 -11.75
C LEU A 64 -4.27 -20.68 -11.63
N LYS A 65 -4.12 -21.68 -10.75
CA LYS A 65 -2.86 -22.44 -10.61
C LYS A 65 -2.56 -23.25 -11.87
N GLU A 66 -3.59 -23.88 -12.42
CA GLU A 66 -3.56 -24.69 -13.62
C GLU A 66 -3.27 -23.81 -14.84
N ALA A 67 -3.87 -22.62 -14.88
CA ALA A 67 -3.55 -21.60 -15.88
C ALA A 67 -2.07 -21.17 -15.83
N VAL A 68 -1.49 -20.96 -14.63
CA VAL A 68 -0.06 -20.66 -14.46
C VAL A 68 0.81 -21.82 -14.96
N LEU A 69 0.49 -23.06 -14.59
CA LEU A 69 1.25 -24.24 -15.03
C LEU A 69 1.30 -24.37 -16.55
N VAL A 70 0.17 -24.13 -17.23
CA VAL A 70 0.10 -24.15 -18.70
C VAL A 70 0.93 -23.03 -19.32
N ALA A 71 0.83 -21.81 -18.79
CA ALA A 71 1.60 -20.67 -19.28
C ALA A 71 3.11 -20.87 -19.08
N GLN A 72 3.52 -21.35 -17.91
CA GLN A 72 4.91 -21.67 -17.58
C GLN A 72 5.45 -22.77 -18.49
N GLY A 73 4.70 -23.87 -18.66
CA GLY A 73 5.07 -24.95 -19.56
C GLY A 73 5.23 -24.47 -21.01
N ALA A 74 4.45 -23.49 -21.44
CA ALA A 74 4.64 -22.87 -22.76
C ALA A 74 5.91 -22.02 -22.85
N CYS A 75 6.22 -21.21 -21.83
CA CYS A 75 7.45 -20.41 -21.76
C CYS A 75 8.72 -21.28 -21.78
N GLU A 76 8.69 -22.43 -21.11
CA GLU A 76 9.79 -23.39 -21.05
C GLU A 76 9.94 -24.23 -22.33
N GLY A 77 9.04 -24.08 -23.30
CA GLY A 77 9.04 -24.89 -24.52
C GLY A 77 8.55 -26.33 -24.29
N ASN A 78 7.74 -26.59 -23.27
CA ASN A 78 7.15 -27.91 -23.05
C ASN A 78 5.85 -28.12 -23.86
N ILE A 79 5.28 -27.06 -24.44
CA ILE A 79 4.04 -27.11 -25.23
C ILE A 79 4.28 -26.60 -26.64
N HIS A 80 4.31 -27.51 -27.61
CA HIS A 80 4.50 -27.19 -29.02
C HIS A 80 3.45 -27.85 -29.90
N GLY A 81 2.92 -27.09 -30.86
CA GLY A 81 2.09 -27.65 -31.92
C GLY A 81 2.92 -28.44 -32.93
N PRO A 82 2.30 -29.30 -33.75
CA PRO A 82 3.02 -30.03 -34.79
C PRO A 82 3.61 -29.07 -35.81
N GLN A 83 4.89 -29.22 -36.14
CA GLN A 83 5.54 -28.43 -37.18
C GLN A 83 4.98 -28.82 -38.56
N ILE A 84 4.19 -27.92 -39.16
CA ILE A 84 3.71 -28.04 -40.53
C ILE A 84 4.68 -27.23 -41.39
N THR A 85 5.60 -27.92 -42.07
CA THR A 85 6.74 -27.32 -42.79
C THR A 85 6.39 -26.11 -43.66
N SER A 86 7.04 -24.99 -43.39
CA SER A 86 7.66 -24.14 -44.41
C SER A 86 9.06 -23.77 -43.91
N ILE A 87 10.07 -24.42 -44.49
CA ILE A 87 11.49 -24.11 -44.29
C ILE A 87 11.69 -22.71 -44.86
N ASN A 88 11.65 -21.67 -44.01
CA ASN A 88 12.30 -20.37 -44.20
C ASN A 88 12.08 -19.50 -42.94
N HIS A 89 13.17 -19.10 -42.29
CA HIS A 89 13.26 -18.15 -41.17
C HIS A 89 12.57 -18.54 -39.83
N ALA A 90 13.04 -19.60 -39.16
CA ALA A 90 12.50 -20.06 -37.87
C ALA A 90 12.99 -19.27 -36.62
N ALA A 91 14.12 -18.57 -36.68
CA ALA A 91 14.71 -17.97 -35.48
C ALA A 91 13.95 -16.74 -34.93
N ASN A 92 13.29 -15.95 -35.78
CA ASN A 92 12.57 -14.76 -35.34
C ASN A 92 11.15 -15.08 -34.81
N SER A 93 10.47 -16.11 -35.36
CA SER A 93 9.10 -16.45 -34.95
C SER A 93 9.02 -17.11 -33.58
N ASP A 94 10.06 -17.83 -33.16
CA ASP A 94 10.08 -18.53 -31.87
C ASP A 94 10.30 -17.54 -30.72
N ASN A 95 11.10 -16.50 -30.94
CA ASN A 95 11.32 -15.44 -29.95
C ASN A 95 10.04 -14.62 -29.69
N ASP A 96 9.29 -14.28 -30.75
CA ASP A 96 8.00 -13.58 -30.65
C ASP A 96 6.94 -14.41 -29.90
N ASN A 97 6.99 -15.74 -30.01
CA ASN A 97 6.07 -16.64 -29.29
C ASN A 97 6.43 -16.76 -27.82
N ILE A 98 7.72 -16.84 -27.47
CA ILE A 98 8.19 -16.87 -26.09
C ILE A 98 7.80 -15.58 -25.36
N GLU A 99 8.04 -14.41 -25.95
CA GLU A 99 7.66 -13.13 -25.36
C GLU A 99 6.14 -13.04 -25.10
N LYS A 100 5.34 -13.56 -26.04
CA LYS A 100 3.88 -13.65 -25.89
C LYS A 100 3.45 -14.58 -24.76
N TYR A 101 4.12 -15.73 -24.59
CA TYR A 101 3.85 -16.63 -23.47
C TYR A 101 4.31 -16.04 -22.14
N CYS A 102 5.45 -15.35 -22.11
CA CYS A 102 5.91 -14.59 -20.95
C CYS A 102 4.87 -13.54 -20.54
N GLY A 103 4.36 -12.74 -21.48
CA GLY A 103 3.30 -11.76 -21.19
C GLY A 103 2.01 -12.41 -20.66
N MET A 104 1.66 -13.60 -21.16
CA MET A 104 0.53 -14.38 -20.65
C MET A 104 0.75 -14.89 -19.23
N LEU A 105 1.94 -15.44 -18.96
CA LEU A 105 2.35 -15.90 -17.63
C LEU A 105 2.30 -14.75 -16.62
N HIS A 106 2.84 -13.59 -16.96
CA HIS A 106 2.78 -12.39 -16.11
C HIS A 106 1.35 -12.02 -15.75
N ARG A 107 0.43 -12.04 -16.73
CA ARG A 107 -0.98 -11.74 -16.50
C ARG A 107 -1.65 -12.72 -15.54
N VAL A 108 -1.47 -14.03 -15.76
CA VAL A 108 -2.11 -15.05 -14.90
C VAL A 108 -1.51 -15.06 -13.50
N CYS A 109 -0.18 -14.89 -13.37
CA CYS A 109 0.47 -14.75 -12.07
C CYS A 109 -0.02 -13.50 -11.33
N LYS A 110 -0.29 -12.39 -12.02
CA LYS A 110 -0.89 -11.20 -11.42
C LYS A 110 -2.32 -11.48 -10.91
N GLU A 111 -3.17 -12.10 -11.71
CA GLU A 111 -4.54 -12.48 -11.28
C GLU A 111 -4.52 -13.43 -10.07
N LEU A 112 -3.61 -14.41 -10.07
CA LEU A 112 -3.43 -15.34 -8.94
C LEU A 112 -2.89 -14.62 -7.69
N ALA A 113 -1.96 -13.68 -7.86
CA ALA A 113 -1.43 -12.88 -6.76
C ALA A 113 -2.53 -12.01 -6.13
N GLU A 114 -3.34 -11.34 -6.94
CA GLU A 114 -4.49 -10.55 -6.48
C GLU A 114 -5.48 -11.41 -5.69
N TRP A 115 -5.78 -12.61 -6.17
CA TRP A 115 -6.65 -13.56 -5.46
C TRP A 115 -6.06 -13.96 -4.10
N TYR A 116 -4.78 -14.34 -4.05
CA TYR A 116 -4.13 -14.67 -2.78
C TYR A 116 -4.08 -13.49 -1.81
N PHE A 117 -3.80 -12.29 -2.32
CA PHE A 117 -3.73 -11.09 -1.51
C PHE A 117 -5.09 -10.77 -0.88
N GLN A 118 -6.16 -10.82 -1.67
CA GLN A 118 -7.54 -10.64 -1.18
C GLN A 118 -7.99 -11.73 -0.20
N ASP A 119 -7.36 -12.91 -0.23
CA ASP A 119 -7.60 -13.97 0.76
C ASP A 119 -6.78 -13.79 2.07
N GLY A 120 -5.97 -12.73 2.19
CA GLY A 120 -5.08 -12.52 3.35
C GLY A 120 -3.80 -13.34 3.31
N ARG A 121 -3.38 -13.79 2.12
CA ARG A 121 -2.16 -14.60 1.91
C ARG A 121 -1.10 -13.79 1.17
N ALA A 122 -0.67 -12.69 1.77
CA ALA A 122 0.32 -11.77 1.20
C ALA A 122 1.63 -12.46 0.77
N VAL A 123 2.10 -13.46 1.52
CA VAL A 123 3.31 -14.22 1.17
C VAL A 123 3.14 -15.00 -0.13
N LEU A 124 1.99 -15.66 -0.34
CA LEU A 124 1.73 -16.37 -1.59
C LEU A 124 1.56 -15.41 -2.78
N ALA A 125 0.94 -14.25 -2.56
CA ALA A 125 0.87 -13.20 -3.56
C ALA A 125 2.27 -12.70 -3.96
N ALA A 126 3.15 -12.48 -2.99
CA ALA A 126 4.53 -12.11 -3.24
C ALA A 126 5.29 -13.20 -4.01
N CYS A 127 5.11 -14.47 -3.67
CA CYS A 127 5.69 -15.59 -4.43
C CYS A 127 5.25 -15.61 -5.90
N CYS A 128 3.98 -15.32 -6.19
CA CYS A 128 3.49 -15.22 -7.57
C CYS A 128 4.19 -14.11 -8.36
N HIS A 129 4.47 -12.96 -7.74
CA HIS A 129 5.21 -11.87 -8.36
C HIS A 129 6.70 -12.20 -8.54
N LEU A 130 7.33 -12.81 -7.54
CA LEU A 130 8.74 -13.26 -7.64
C LEU A 130 8.93 -14.33 -8.71
N ALA A 131 7.95 -15.22 -8.91
CA ALA A 131 8.01 -16.25 -9.95
C ALA A 131 8.09 -15.68 -11.38
N VAL A 132 7.69 -14.42 -11.57
CA VAL A 132 7.77 -13.70 -12.84
C VAL A 132 8.71 -12.49 -12.76
N ASP A 133 9.70 -12.54 -11.85
CA ASP A 133 10.74 -11.53 -11.67
C ASP A 133 10.22 -10.10 -11.38
N ASN A 134 9.03 -10.00 -10.76
CA ASN A 134 8.44 -8.72 -10.38
C ASN A 134 8.72 -8.41 -8.90
N ALA A 135 9.94 -7.96 -8.63
CA ALA A 135 10.40 -7.58 -7.29
C ALA A 135 9.56 -6.45 -6.67
N GLU A 136 9.18 -5.44 -7.46
CA GLU A 136 8.40 -4.27 -7.01
C GLU A 136 7.05 -4.70 -6.39
N LEU A 137 6.25 -5.49 -7.12
CA LEU A 137 4.94 -5.93 -6.63
C LEU A 137 5.03 -7.01 -5.55
N ALA A 138 6.10 -7.83 -5.57
CA ALA A 138 6.35 -8.79 -4.50
C ALA A 138 6.56 -8.08 -3.16
N MET A 139 7.43 -7.07 -3.14
CA MET A 139 7.67 -6.25 -1.95
C MET A 139 6.41 -5.50 -1.52
N ALA A 140 5.67 -4.92 -2.46
CA ALA A 140 4.42 -4.25 -2.15
C ALA A 140 3.38 -5.18 -1.50
N SER A 141 3.28 -6.42 -1.98
CA SER A 141 2.38 -7.44 -1.40
C SER A 141 2.73 -7.75 0.05
N LEU A 142 4.02 -7.95 0.36
CA LEU A 142 4.47 -8.20 1.74
C LEU A 142 4.22 -6.99 2.66
N ILE A 143 4.54 -5.78 2.19
CA ILE A 143 4.35 -4.53 2.96
C ILE A 143 2.87 -4.27 3.25
N ARG A 144 1.99 -4.46 2.26
CA ARG A 144 0.54 -4.29 2.42
C ARG A 144 -0.11 -5.43 3.22
N GLY A 145 0.58 -6.58 3.31
CA GLY A 145 0.22 -7.69 4.19
C GLY A 145 0.70 -7.54 5.64
N ASN A 146 1.44 -6.47 5.96
CA ASN A 146 2.14 -6.27 7.24
C ASN A 146 3.17 -7.37 7.59
N GLU A 147 3.76 -8.02 6.58
CA GLU A 147 4.83 -9.01 6.75
C GLU A 147 6.21 -8.32 6.78
N LEU A 148 6.39 -7.37 7.71
CA LEU A 148 7.49 -6.40 7.68
C LEU A 148 8.87 -7.06 7.81
N GLU A 149 9.04 -7.97 8.77
CA GLU A 149 10.31 -8.68 9.00
C GLU A 149 10.68 -9.53 7.78
N LEU A 150 9.71 -10.22 7.18
CA LEU A 150 9.92 -11.02 5.97
C LEU A 150 10.27 -10.14 4.76
N ALA A 151 9.57 -9.01 4.61
CA ALA A 151 9.86 -8.02 3.56
C ALA A 151 11.28 -7.46 3.68
N VAL A 152 11.78 -7.15 4.89
CA VAL A 152 13.18 -6.74 5.07
C VAL A 152 14.15 -7.83 4.60
N CYS A 153 13.91 -9.09 4.99
CA CYS A 153 14.75 -10.22 4.58
C CYS A 153 14.76 -10.40 3.05
N VAL A 154 13.58 -10.39 2.42
CA VAL A 154 13.44 -10.54 0.97
C VAL A 154 14.07 -9.36 0.24
N GLY A 155 13.79 -8.13 0.66
CA GLY A 155 14.34 -6.92 0.07
C GLY A 155 15.87 -6.87 0.14
N THR A 156 16.45 -7.31 1.25
CA THR A 156 17.92 -7.43 1.40
C THR A 156 18.53 -8.40 0.40
N VAL A 157 17.86 -9.52 0.11
CA VAL A 157 18.31 -10.51 -0.89
C VAL A 157 18.14 -10.00 -2.31
N LEU A 158 17.05 -9.27 -2.60
CA LEU A 158 16.77 -8.67 -3.91
C LEU A 158 17.67 -7.46 -4.23
N GLY A 159 18.31 -6.86 -3.22
CA GLY A 159 19.30 -5.81 -3.38
C GLY A 159 18.72 -4.54 -4.02
N GLU A 160 19.44 -3.97 -5.00
CA GLU A 160 19.12 -2.67 -5.60
C GLU A 160 17.71 -2.62 -6.20
N SER A 161 17.24 -3.72 -6.78
CA SER A 161 15.90 -3.85 -7.38
C SER A 161 14.76 -3.60 -6.40
N ALA A 162 14.99 -3.82 -5.10
CA ALA A 162 14.01 -3.65 -4.03
C ALA A 162 14.41 -2.56 -3.02
N SER A 163 15.46 -1.78 -3.29
CA SER A 163 16.07 -0.84 -2.33
C SER A 163 15.07 0.15 -1.73
N LYS A 164 14.30 0.87 -2.56
CA LYS A 164 13.29 1.83 -2.10
C LYS A 164 12.24 1.20 -1.19
N ALA A 165 11.72 0.04 -1.57
CA ALA A 165 10.75 -0.70 -0.77
C ALA A 165 11.37 -1.22 0.54
N THR A 166 12.63 -1.65 0.50
CA THR A 166 13.40 -2.10 1.66
C THR A 166 13.59 -0.97 2.68
N HIS A 167 13.94 0.23 2.21
CA HIS A 167 14.07 1.41 3.08
C HIS A 167 12.73 1.76 3.76
N TYR A 168 11.63 1.71 2.99
CA TYR A 168 10.31 1.99 3.53
C TYR A 168 9.87 0.98 4.59
N VAL A 169 10.09 -0.32 4.35
CA VAL A 169 9.74 -1.34 5.35
C VAL A 169 10.63 -1.28 6.59
N LEU A 170 11.91 -0.90 6.45
CA LEU A 170 12.79 -0.65 7.60
C LEU A 170 12.26 0.49 8.48
N GLU A 171 11.71 1.56 7.89
CA GLU A 171 11.06 2.64 8.63
C GLU A 171 9.81 2.14 9.39
N LEU A 172 8.94 1.37 8.73
CA LEU A 172 7.75 0.80 9.38
C LEU A 172 8.12 -0.16 10.52
N LEU A 173 9.13 -1.00 10.30
CA LEU A 173 9.62 -1.94 11.30
C LEU A 173 10.29 -1.23 12.48
N ALA A 174 11.04 -0.15 12.23
CA ALA A 174 11.56 0.69 13.29
C ALA A 174 10.43 1.31 14.14
N ARG A 175 9.37 1.82 13.48
CA ARG A 175 8.17 2.34 14.18
C ARG A 175 7.52 1.28 15.06
N LYS A 176 7.37 0.03 14.59
CA LYS A 176 6.85 -1.09 15.38
C LYS A 176 7.62 -1.25 16.70
N TYR A 177 8.95 -1.26 16.64
CA TYR A 177 9.80 -1.41 17.82
C TYR A 177 9.89 -0.15 18.71
N MET A 178 9.58 1.04 18.18
CA MET A 178 9.52 2.27 18.98
C MET A 178 8.38 2.25 20.02
N THR A 179 7.23 1.67 19.69
CA THR A 179 6.03 1.71 20.56
C THR A 179 5.84 0.48 21.42
N THR A 180 6.51 -0.64 21.16
CA THR A 180 6.46 -1.83 22.04
C THR A 180 6.96 -1.53 23.47
N ALA A 181 7.60 -0.37 23.67
CA ALA A 181 7.99 0.18 24.95
C ALA A 181 6.83 0.45 25.94
N THR A 182 5.55 0.50 25.49
CA THR A 182 4.40 0.57 26.41
C THR A 182 4.11 -0.76 27.12
N CYS A 183 4.55 -1.89 26.56
CA CYS A 183 4.37 -3.20 27.19
C CYS A 183 5.60 -3.63 28.01
N PHE A 184 6.83 -3.28 27.59
CA PHE A 184 8.05 -3.46 28.39
C PHE A 184 9.14 -2.45 27.95
N PRO A 185 9.60 -1.53 28.80
CA PRO A 185 10.69 -0.60 28.48
C PRO A 185 12.02 -1.35 28.46
N SER A 186 12.33 -2.00 27.36
CA SER A 186 13.63 -2.61 27.14
C SER A 186 14.47 -1.68 26.26
N VAL A 187 15.61 -1.24 26.81
CA VAL A 187 16.67 -0.50 26.10
C VAL A 187 17.06 -1.21 24.78
N ALA A 188 16.85 -2.53 24.69
CA ALA A 188 17.16 -3.31 23.51
C ALA A 188 16.28 -2.96 22.29
N TYR A 189 14.99 -2.68 22.47
CA TYR A 189 14.09 -2.36 21.35
C TYR A 189 14.37 -0.99 20.74
N ARG A 190 14.71 0.00 21.58
CA ARG A 190 15.18 1.31 21.13
C ARG A 190 16.43 1.20 20.25
N ASN A 191 17.42 0.46 20.73
CA ASN A 191 18.68 0.27 20.00
C ASN A 191 18.45 -0.52 18.70
N LEU A 192 17.49 -1.44 18.68
CA LEU A 192 17.11 -2.15 17.45
C LEU A 192 16.49 -1.20 16.43
N ALA A 193 15.55 -0.34 16.82
CA ALA A 193 14.97 0.66 15.92
C ALA A 193 16.04 1.57 15.30
N ALA A 194 16.98 2.08 16.11
CA ALA A 194 18.10 2.88 15.62
C ALA A 194 18.97 2.11 14.60
N ARG A 195 19.30 0.85 14.89
CA ARG A 195 20.09 0.00 13.99
C ARG A 195 19.38 -0.29 12.67
N LEU A 196 18.07 -0.50 12.69
CA LEU A 196 17.27 -0.71 11.48
C LEU A 196 17.29 0.55 10.60
N LEU A 197 17.14 1.74 11.20
CA LEU A 197 17.21 3.00 10.46
C LEU A 197 18.62 3.30 9.92
N GLN A 198 19.68 2.88 10.64
CA GLN A 198 21.06 2.99 10.17
C GLN A 198 21.36 2.16 8.91
N MET A 199 20.53 1.15 8.60
CA MET A 199 20.66 0.39 7.35
C MET A 199 20.18 1.18 6.13
N ILE A 200 19.47 2.29 6.32
CA ILE A 200 18.96 3.16 5.26
C ILE A 200 20.03 4.23 4.94
N PRO A 201 20.33 4.55 3.67
CA PRO A 201 21.16 5.69 3.32
C PRO A 201 20.48 7.02 3.70
N ASP A 202 21.26 8.07 3.95
CA ASP A 202 20.75 9.42 4.30
C ASP A 202 19.75 9.41 5.48
N ASN A 203 20.05 8.61 6.50
CA ASN A 203 19.15 8.31 7.63
C ASN A 203 19.06 9.39 8.72
N GLU A 204 19.75 10.54 8.57
CA GLU A 204 19.83 11.56 9.62
C GLU A 204 18.44 12.02 10.10
N ILE A 205 17.52 12.28 9.16
CA ILE A 205 16.15 12.71 9.47
C ILE A 205 15.36 11.59 10.18
N LEU A 206 15.56 10.34 9.76
CA LEU A 206 14.89 9.18 10.36
C LEU A 206 15.36 8.96 11.81
N LEU A 207 16.67 9.08 12.04
CA LEU A 207 17.24 9.00 13.38
C LEU A 207 16.82 10.18 14.26
N ALA A 208 16.72 11.39 13.69
CA ALA A 208 16.19 12.55 14.40
C ALA A 208 14.73 12.33 14.84
N LYS A 209 13.87 11.82 13.95
CA LYS A 209 12.49 11.44 14.28
C LYS A 209 12.40 10.41 15.40
N LEU A 210 13.25 9.37 15.34
CA LEU A 210 13.34 8.35 16.39
C LEU A 210 13.68 8.97 17.76
N CYS A 211 14.69 9.84 17.79
CA CYS A 211 15.14 10.49 19.02
C CYS A 211 14.12 11.50 19.56
N ALA A 212 13.53 12.31 18.68
CA ALA A 212 12.53 13.32 19.02
C ALA A 212 11.29 12.71 19.70
N PHE A 213 10.91 11.48 19.33
CA PHE A 213 9.72 10.83 19.89
C PHE A 213 9.97 10.10 21.22
N TYR A 214 11.24 9.86 21.59
CA TYR A 214 11.58 9.03 22.74
C TYR A 214 11.27 9.74 24.09
N PRO A 215 10.43 9.17 24.97
CA PRO A 215 9.98 9.84 26.21
C PRO A 215 10.94 9.68 27.41
N GLY A 216 12.24 9.41 27.18
CA GLY A 216 13.22 9.14 28.23
C GLY A 216 13.68 10.37 29.03
N SER A 217 14.49 10.13 30.05
CA SER A 217 15.22 11.19 30.77
C SER A 217 16.27 11.86 29.89
N SER A 218 16.72 13.07 30.25
CA SER A 218 17.73 13.80 29.46
C SER A 218 19.02 13.01 29.25
N ALA A 219 19.44 12.21 30.24
CA ALA A 219 20.61 11.34 30.13
C ALA A 219 20.37 10.19 29.12
N GLU A 220 19.20 9.55 29.16
CA GLU A 220 18.85 8.48 28.22
C GLU A 220 18.66 8.99 26.79
N ILE A 221 18.14 10.21 26.64
CA ILE A 221 18.00 10.89 25.35
C ILE A 221 19.39 11.22 24.78
N ASN A 222 20.28 11.83 25.57
CA ASN A 222 21.64 12.12 25.11
C ASN A 222 22.44 10.85 24.76
N ASP A 223 22.29 9.76 25.52
CA ASP A 223 22.85 8.44 25.16
C ASP A 223 22.32 7.92 23.81
N LEU A 224 21.04 8.17 23.50
CA LEU A 224 20.47 7.82 22.21
C LEU A 224 21.00 8.73 21.10
N HIS A 225 21.10 10.05 21.35
CA HIS A 225 21.66 11.01 20.40
C HIS A 225 23.08 10.64 20.01
N GLU A 226 23.93 10.31 20.98
CA GLU A 226 25.31 9.87 20.75
C GLU A 226 25.36 8.63 19.83
N LYS A 227 24.52 7.63 20.09
CA LYS A 227 24.42 6.41 19.25
C LYS A 227 23.91 6.68 17.84
N CYS A 228 23.09 7.71 17.68
CA CYS A 228 22.54 8.15 16.40
C CYS A 228 23.44 9.18 15.70
N GLY A 229 24.55 9.61 16.31
CA GLY A 229 25.42 10.65 15.77
C GLY A 229 24.78 12.05 15.75
N LEU A 230 23.85 12.32 16.66
CA LEU A 230 23.14 13.60 16.78
C LEU A 230 23.73 14.46 17.91
N PRO A 231 23.61 15.81 17.84
CA PRO A 231 24.05 16.71 18.91
C PRO A 231 23.30 16.46 20.22
N THR A 232 23.88 16.86 21.34
CA THR A 232 23.19 16.81 22.65
C THR A 232 21.93 17.67 22.65
N LEU A 233 21.04 17.43 23.63
CA LEU A 233 19.82 18.23 23.82
C LEU A 233 20.10 19.75 23.84
N GLU A 234 21.12 20.17 24.58
CA GLU A 234 21.50 21.57 24.77
C GLU A 234 22.10 22.17 23.50
N GLU A 235 22.96 21.43 22.78
CA GLU A 235 23.46 21.86 21.47
C GLU A 235 22.32 21.97 20.45
N CYS A 236 21.37 21.02 20.47
CA CYS A 236 20.17 21.08 19.63
C CYS A 236 19.37 22.37 19.89
N LYS A 237 19.29 22.83 21.14
CA LYS A 237 18.63 24.10 21.46
C LYS A 237 19.33 25.29 20.77
N GLU A 238 20.65 25.39 20.90
CA GLU A 238 21.43 26.47 20.30
C GLU A 238 21.33 26.46 18.77
N LEU A 239 21.42 25.27 18.16
CA LEU A 239 21.24 25.09 16.71
C LEU A 239 19.84 25.48 16.25
N ALA A 240 18.80 25.15 17.03
CA ALA A 240 17.42 25.51 16.71
C ALA A 240 17.20 27.03 16.75
N GLU A 241 17.72 27.70 17.78
CA GLU A 241 17.65 29.16 17.92
C GLU A 241 18.40 29.87 16.79
N SER A 242 19.59 29.39 16.43
CA SER A 242 20.38 29.90 15.30
C SER A 242 19.66 29.70 13.95
N ALA A 243 19.14 28.51 13.69
CA ALA A 243 18.41 28.22 12.46
C ALA A 243 17.13 29.07 12.34
N HIS A 244 16.41 29.25 13.44
CA HIS A 244 15.22 30.09 13.48
C HIS A 244 15.55 31.55 13.20
N ALA A 245 16.62 32.08 13.81
CA ALA A 245 17.11 33.44 13.54
C ALA A 245 17.57 33.62 12.09
N GLY A 246 18.10 32.56 11.46
CA GLY A 246 18.47 32.52 10.04
C GLY A 246 17.31 32.35 9.05
N GLY A 247 16.07 32.13 9.55
CA GLY A 247 14.90 31.88 8.71
C GLY A 247 14.80 30.46 8.14
N GLU A 248 15.64 29.53 8.61
CA GLU A 248 15.66 28.14 8.16
C GLU A 248 14.64 27.29 8.95
N ILE A 249 13.41 27.19 8.44
CA ILE A 249 12.29 26.56 9.14
C ILE A 249 12.52 25.07 9.42
N PHE A 250 12.94 24.30 8.42
CA PHE A 250 13.09 22.85 8.56
C PHE A 250 14.15 22.45 9.60
N PRO A 251 15.40 22.98 9.55
CA PRO A 251 16.39 22.72 10.59
C PRO A 251 15.95 23.24 11.97
N ALA A 252 15.29 24.40 12.05
CA ALA A 252 14.79 24.93 13.31
C ALA A 252 13.79 23.97 13.98
N VAL A 253 12.78 23.49 13.22
CA VAL A 253 11.81 22.50 13.70
C VAL A 253 12.51 21.21 14.12
N LYS A 254 13.41 20.67 13.27
CA LYS A 254 14.17 19.45 13.55
C LYS A 254 14.91 19.54 14.89
N TYR A 255 15.67 20.61 15.11
CA TYR A 255 16.50 20.74 16.31
C TYR A 255 15.70 21.12 17.56
N TYR A 256 14.62 21.91 17.43
CA TYR A 256 13.73 22.15 18.59
C TYR A 256 13.11 20.85 19.08
N LEU A 257 12.65 19.97 18.19
CA LEU A 257 12.10 18.65 18.55
C LEU A 257 13.12 17.76 19.30
N LEU A 258 14.41 17.92 18.99
CA LEU A 258 15.53 17.25 19.66
C LEU A 258 16.05 17.99 20.91
N SER A 259 15.46 19.12 21.28
CA SER A 259 15.90 19.94 22.41
C SER A 259 15.13 19.64 23.70
N PRO A 260 15.49 20.24 24.85
CA PRO A 260 14.71 20.15 26.08
C PRO A 260 13.29 20.75 25.96
N GLU A 261 13.07 21.63 24.98
CA GLU A 261 11.84 22.41 24.77
C GLU A 261 11.18 22.11 23.40
N PRO A 262 10.77 20.85 23.12
CA PRO A 262 10.22 20.46 21.82
C PRO A 262 8.92 21.18 21.43
N GLU A 263 8.18 21.69 22.40
CA GLU A 263 6.98 22.50 22.18
C GLU A 263 7.22 23.77 21.35
N LYS A 264 8.45 24.33 21.35
CA LYS A 264 8.80 25.51 20.54
C LYS A 264 8.77 25.24 19.04
N ALA A 265 8.91 23.98 18.63
CA ALA A 265 8.82 23.58 17.23
C ALA A 265 7.41 23.78 16.65
N LEU A 266 6.38 23.59 17.48
CA LEU A 266 4.98 23.61 17.07
C LEU A 266 4.56 24.93 16.41
N PRO A 267 4.64 26.10 17.08
CA PRO A 267 4.18 27.35 16.48
C PRO A 267 4.99 27.70 15.22
N ILE A 268 6.29 27.40 15.18
CA ILE A 268 7.17 27.68 14.03
C ILE A 268 6.71 26.87 12.80
N GLY A 269 6.60 25.55 12.95
CA GLY A 269 6.23 24.69 11.83
C GLY A 269 4.76 24.81 11.41
N ILE A 270 3.84 24.98 12.38
CA ILE A 270 2.41 25.15 12.08
C ILE A 270 2.16 26.47 11.34
N THR A 271 2.83 27.57 11.72
CA THR A 271 2.71 28.86 11.03
C THR A 271 3.17 28.73 9.58
N TYR A 272 4.32 28.12 9.34
CA TYR A 272 4.82 27.85 7.99
C TYR A 272 3.81 27.03 7.16
N VAL A 273 3.27 25.94 7.72
CA VAL A 273 2.30 25.10 7.01
C VAL A 273 1.03 25.87 6.66
N LYS A 274 0.52 26.71 7.59
CA LYS A 274 -0.66 27.56 7.35
C LYS A 274 -0.41 28.59 6.24
N GLU A 275 0.78 29.19 6.21
CA GLU A 275 1.18 30.11 5.13
C GLU A 275 1.24 29.40 3.78
N GLN A 276 1.82 28.19 3.72
CA GLN A 276 1.88 27.40 2.49
C GLN A 276 0.48 26.99 2.01
N LEU A 277 -0.40 26.51 2.89
CA LEU A 277 -1.79 26.14 2.56
C LEU A 277 -2.63 27.32 2.05
N SER A 278 -2.26 28.55 2.43
CA SER A 278 -2.93 29.77 1.97
C SER A 278 -2.50 30.19 0.55
N SER A 279 -1.42 29.61 0.02
CA SER A 279 -0.97 29.84 -1.36
C SER A 279 -1.86 29.08 -2.35
N PRO A 280 -2.23 29.61 -3.52
CA PRO A 280 -3.11 28.91 -4.46
C PRO A 280 -2.49 27.65 -5.09
N ASP A 281 -1.16 27.60 -5.21
CA ASP A 281 -0.41 26.56 -5.92
C ASP A 281 0.31 25.56 -4.99
N TRP A 282 -0.18 25.41 -3.76
CA TRP A 282 0.42 24.51 -2.78
C TRP A 282 0.24 23.03 -3.17
N THR A 283 1.19 22.18 -2.77
CA THR A 283 1.15 20.73 -2.97
C THR A 283 1.41 20.00 -1.66
N VAL A 284 1.03 18.73 -1.56
CA VAL A 284 1.27 17.92 -0.35
C VAL A 284 2.76 17.89 0.01
N ASP A 285 3.66 17.77 -0.97
CA ASP A 285 5.12 17.78 -0.73
C ASP A 285 5.62 19.07 -0.07
N SER A 286 5.00 20.23 -0.39
CA SER A 286 5.44 21.53 0.15
C SER A 286 5.17 21.68 1.64
N VAL A 287 4.28 20.86 2.23
CA VAL A 287 3.92 20.92 3.65
C VAL A 287 4.21 19.64 4.42
N TYR A 288 4.21 18.48 3.74
CA TYR A 288 4.26 17.17 4.38
C TYR A 288 5.56 16.98 5.18
N HIS A 289 6.71 17.40 4.64
CA HIS A 289 8.00 17.22 5.30
C HIS A 289 8.09 17.91 6.68
N ILE A 290 7.43 19.07 6.86
CA ILE A 290 7.34 19.76 8.16
C ILE A 290 6.32 19.08 9.07
N LEU A 291 5.13 18.75 8.55
CA LEU A 291 4.08 18.08 9.34
C LEU A 291 4.53 16.71 9.85
N ASP A 292 5.21 15.95 9.00
CA ASP A 292 5.78 14.66 9.33
C ASP A 292 6.80 14.80 10.45
N LEU A 293 7.73 15.77 10.39
CA LEU A 293 8.63 16.06 11.53
C LEU A 293 7.86 16.42 12.81
N LEU A 294 6.92 17.36 12.74
CA LEU A 294 6.13 17.79 13.91
C LEU A 294 5.37 16.63 14.54
N SER A 295 4.98 15.62 13.76
CA SER A 295 4.28 14.45 14.28
C SER A 295 5.12 13.55 15.20
N TYR A 296 6.44 13.71 15.22
CA TYR A 296 7.36 13.01 16.12
C TYR A 296 7.61 13.77 17.43
N ILE A 297 6.88 14.86 17.70
CA ILE A 297 6.89 15.47 19.04
C ILE A 297 6.50 14.43 20.11
N ARG A 298 7.22 14.43 21.23
CA ARG A 298 6.92 13.52 22.34
C ARG A 298 5.49 13.70 22.83
N THR A 299 4.78 12.58 23.00
CA THR A 299 3.37 12.58 23.39
C THR A 299 3.15 13.25 24.75
N ASP A 300 4.03 13.04 25.73
CA ASP A 300 3.94 13.68 27.06
C ASP A 300 4.01 15.21 27.01
N ARG A 301 4.68 15.76 25.98
CA ARG A 301 4.79 17.21 25.75
C ARG A 301 3.60 17.76 24.99
N LEU A 302 3.14 17.05 23.96
CA LEU A 302 2.01 17.48 23.14
C LEU A 302 0.69 17.52 23.92
N ILE A 303 0.48 16.61 24.88
CA ILE A 303 -0.75 16.54 25.66
C ILE A 303 -0.83 17.59 26.78
N LEU A 304 0.24 18.36 27.02
CA LEU A 304 0.23 19.40 28.04
C LEU A 304 -0.83 20.46 27.75
N PRO A 305 -1.56 20.98 28.76
CA PRO A 305 -2.61 21.97 28.56
C PRO A 305 -2.14 23.23 27.81
N LYS A 306 -0.88 23.64 28.04
CA LYS A 306 -0.25 24.80 27.39
C LYS A 306 -0.09 24.67 25.87
N CYS A 307 -0.09 23.44 25.34
CA CYS A 307 0.06 23.15 23.91
C CYS A 307 -1.29 22.81 23.27
N SER A 308 -2.42 23.11 23.94
CA SER A 308 -3.73 22.64 23.50
C SER A 308 -4.14 23.23 22.15
N GLU A 309 -3.85 24.51 21.90
CA GLU A 309 -4.12 25.19 20.63
C GLU A 309 -3.29 24.57 19.50
N GLU A 310 -1.97 24.53 19.66
CA GLU A 310 -1.05 23.99 18.65
C GLU A 310 -1.29 22.51 18.39
N ARG A 311 -1.59 21.73 19.43
CA ARG A 311 -2.00 20.32 19.29
C ARG A 311 -3.25 20.23 18.42
N ASN A 312 -4.24 21.07 18.66
CA ASN A 312 -5.49 21.02 17.89
C ASN A 312 -5.25 21.38 16.42
N GLU A 313 -4.45 22.42 16.14
CA GLU A 313 -4.07 22.80 14.78
C GLU A 313 -3.28 21.68 14.09
N LEU A 314 -2.27 21.11 14.76
CA LEU A 314 -1.47 20.01 14.23
C LEU A 314 -2.33 18.79 13.85
N LEU A 315 -3.26 18.40 14.72
CA LEU A 315 -4.16 17.27 14.46
C LEU A 315 -5.05 17.50 13.24
N ILE A 316 -5.55 18.73 13.05
CA ILE A 316 -6.39 19.08 11.91
C ILE A 316 -5.57 19.08 10.61
N LEU A 317 -4.37 19.67 10.64
CA LEU A 317 -3.47 19.72 9.49
C LEU A 317 -3.03 18.30 9.07
N CYS A 318 -2.60 17.47 10.02
CA CYS A 318 -2.26 16.07 9.76
C CYS A 318 -3.46 15.25 9.29
N GLY A 319 -4.66 15.50 9.84
CA GLY A 319 -5.90 14.84 9.40
C GLY A 319 -6.23 15.15 7.93
N TYR A 320 -6.15 16.42 7.54
CA TYR A 320 -6.41 16.85 6.16
C TYR A 320 -5.37 16.33 5.18
N ILE A 321 -4.07 16.53 5.46
CA ILE A 321 -2.99 16.04 4.60
C ILE A 321 -2.99 14.51 4.54
N GLY A 322 -3.29 13.84 5.66
CA GLY A 322 -3.51 12.39 5.69
C GLY A 322 -4.65 11.94 4.79
N ALA A 323 -5.74 12.70 4.68
CA ALA A 323 -6.83 12.41 3.75
C ALA A 323 -6.37 12.46 2.29
N LEU A 324 -5.57 13.46 1.92
CA LEU A 324 -5.01 13.58 0.56
C LEU A 324 -4.04 12.44 0.24
N LEU A 325 -3.16 12.10 1.18
CA LEU A 325 -2.26 10.95 1.06
C LEU A 325 -3.04 9.63 0.93
N ALA A 326 -4.14 9.48 1.69
CA ALA A 326 -5.02 8.31 1.61
C ALA A 326 -5.71 8.19 0.25
N ILE A 327 -6.12 9.31 -0.36
CA ILE A 327 -6.65 9.32 -1.74
C ILE A 327 -5.57 8.83 -2.71
N GLY A 328 -4.33 9.32 -2.58
CA GLY A 328 -3.21 8.95 -3.46
C GLY A 328 -2.86 7.48 -3.39
N ARG A 329 -2.88 6.92 -2.18
CA ARG A 329 -2.67 5.50 -1.94
C ARG A 329 -3.91 4.64 -2.17
N GLN A 330 -5.02 5.23 -2.61
CA GLN A 330 -6.30 4.55 -2.83
C GLN A 330 -6.85 3.82 -1.59
N TYR A 331 -6.56 4.32 -0.38
CA TYR A 331 -7.07 3.82 0.89
C TYR A 331 -8.54 4.22 1.09
N SER A 332 -9.40 3.71 0.21
CA SER A 332 -10.80 4.14 0.03
C SER A 332 -11.63 4.06 1.32
N SER A 333 -11.33 3.11 2.21
CA SER A 333 -12.11 2.90 3.45
C SER A 333 -11.88 4.01 4.49
N ILE A 334 -10.67 4.58 4.55
CA ILE A 334 -10.31 5.57 5.57
C ILE A 334 -10.45 7.03 5.09
N VAL A 335 -10.53 7.28 3.78
CA VAL A 335 -10.68 8.64 3.24
C VAL A 335 -11.89 9.36 3.87
N PRO A 336 -13.12 8.79 3.88
CA PRO A 336 -14.25 9.43 4.57
C PRO A 336 -14.00 9.66 6.06
N ALA A 337 -13.34 8.72 6.73
CA ALA A 337 -13.07 8.82 8.16
C ALA A 337 -12.08 9.96 8.48
N LEU A 338 -11.09 10.21 7.63
CA LEU A 338 -10.14 11.31 7.78
C LEU A 338 -10.79 12.69 7.57
N TYR A 339 -11.68 12.82 6.57
CA TYR A 339 -12.46 14.05 6.38
C TYR A 339 -13.42 14.31 7.54
N GLU A 340 -14.12 13.28 8.03
CA GLU A 340 -15.01 13.39 9.19
C GLU A 340 -14.23 13.74 10.46
N TYR A 341 -13.10 13.07 10.70
CA TYR A 341 -12.17 13.38 11.79
C TYR A 341 -11.78 14.87 11.77
N THR A 342 -11.29 15.34 10.63
CA THR A 342 -10.84 16.73 10.45
C THR A 342 -11.99 17.72 10.67
N SER A 343 -13.17 17.43 10.12
CA SER A 343 -14.38 18.27 10.27
C SER A 343 -14.89 18.32 11.71
N GLN A 344 -14.87 17.19 12.43
CA GLN A 344 -15.26 17.15 13.84
C GLN A 344 -14.30 17.94 14.72
N LEU A 345 -13.00 17.90 14.44
CA LEU A 345 -12.00 18.70 15.14
C LEU A 345 -12.22 20.20 14.89
N LEU A 346 -12.43 20.62 13.64
CA LEU A 346 -12.74 22.01 13.28
C LEU A 346 -14.02 22.51 13.96
N LYS A 347 -15.05 21.66 14.05
CA LYS A 347 -16.34 22.05 14.66
C LYS A 347 -16.28 22.19 16.18
N ARG A 348 -15.47 21.37 16.85
CA ARG A 348 -15.44 21.27 18.33
C ARG A 348 -14.38 22.17 18.96
N ARG A 349 -13.43 22.69 18.18
CA ARG A 349 -12.25 23.38 18.68
C ARG A 349 -12.13 24.75 18.02
N GLU A 350 -11.83 25.75 18.82
CA GLU A 350 -11.51 27.08 18.32
C GLU A 350 -10.04 27.07 17.88
N VAL A 351 -9.82 27.11 16.57
CA VAL A 351 -8.50 27.04 15.93
C VAL A 351 -8.44 27.95 14.72
N ALA A 352 -7.25 28.44 14.37
CA ALA A 352 -7.07 29.41 13.30
C ALA A 352 -6.39 28.78 12.07
N VAL A 353 -6.93 27.71 11.49
CA VAL A 353 -6.34 27.04 10.31
C VAL A 353 -7.00 27.51 9.00
N PRO A 354 -6.28 27.51 7.85
CA PRO A 354 -6.80 27.91 6.54
C PRO A 354 -7.65 26.79 5.89
N LEU A 355 -8.58 26.22 6.64
CA LEU A 355 -9.45 25.12 6.21
C LEU A 355 -10.88 25.39 6.66
N GLN A 356 -11.86 25.10 5.79
CA GLN A 356 -13.29 25.29 6.05
C GLN A 356 -14.04 23.97 5.96
N ILE A 357 -15.05 23.77 6.82
CA ILE A 357 -15.85 22.54 6.85
C ILE A 357 -16.62 22.35 5.53
N GLU A 358 -17.07 23.46 4.94
CA GLU A 358 -17.77 23.49 3.66
C GLU A 358 -16.85 22.99 2.53
N GLN A 359 -15.60 23.45 2.51
CA GLN A 359 -14.60 22.99 1.54
C GLN A 359 -14.35 21.48 1.68
N LEU A 360 -14.12 20.99 2.91
CA LEU A 360 -13.91 19.57 3.19
C LEU A 360 -15.07 18.70 2.72
N SER A 361 -16.30 19.19 2.88
CA SER A 361 -17.51 18.50 2.44
C SER A 361 -17.59 18.40 0.92
N VAL A 362 -17.31 19.50 0.21
CA VAL A 362 -17.29 19.55 -1.26
C VAL A 362 -16.21 18.63 -1.84
N GLU A 363 -15.00 18.66 -1.27
CA GLU A 363 -13.88 17.81 -1.68
C GLU A 363 -14.22 16.32 -1.51
N LEU A 364 -14.81 15.93 -0.37
CA LEU A 364 -15.23 14.56 -0.11
C LEU A 364 -16.35 14.08 -1.05
N GLU A 365 -17.34 14.93 -1.33
CA GLU A 365 -18.43 14.62 -2.27
C GLU A 365 -17.91 14.45 -3.71
N ALA A 366 -17.00 15.33 -4.15
CA ALA A 366 -16.35 15.25 -5.45
C ALA A 366 -15.54 13.95 -5.60
N TRP A 367 -14.75 13.60 -4.57
CA TRP A 367 -13.99 12.36 -4.53
C TRP A 367 -14.91 11.12 -4.60
N ARG A 368 -16.00 11.10 -3.83
CA ARG A 368 -16.99 10.00 -3.87
C ARG A 368 -17.58 9.86 -5.28
N ALA A 369 -18.11 10.95 -5.85
CA ALA A 369 -18.76 10.93 -7.15
C ALA A 369 -17.84 10.42 -8.26
N CYS A 370 -16.57 10.83 -8.26
CA CYS A 370 -15.60 10.42 -9.28
C CYS A 370 -15.08 8.98 -9.06
N THR A 371 -14.86 8.57 -7.81
CA THR A 371 -14.31 7.23 -7.48
C THR A 371 -15.36 6.12 -7.65
N PHE A 372 -16.62 6.37 -7.29
CA PHE A 372 -17.70 5.39 -7.48
C PHE A 372 -18.04 5.18 -8.96
N SER A 373 -17.96 6.24 -9.78
CA SER A 373 -18.14 6.12 -11.23
C SER A 373 -17.08 5.24 -11.91
N LEU A 374 -15.87 5.14 -11.35
CA LEU A 374 -14.79 4.30 -11.87
C LEU A 374 -14.97 2.80 -11.51
N LYS A 375 -15.64 2.48 -10.41
CA LYS A 375 -15.81 1.10 -9.92
C LYS A 375 -17.04 0.37 -10.48
N VAL A 376 -18.07 1.09 -10.93
CA VAL A 376 -19.40 0.53 -11.27
C VAL A 376 -19.76 0.77 -12.73
N ALA A 377 -18.79 0.64 -13.65
CA ALA A 377 -19.07 0.68 -15.09
C ALA A 377 -20.01 -0.47 -15.57
N ASP A 378 -20.38 -1.41 -14.68
CA ASP A 378 -21.10 -2.65 -15.00
C ASP A 378 -22.37 -2.88 -14.15
N ASN A 379 -23.37 -1.99 -14.27
CA ASN A 379 -24.78 -2.13 -13.81
C ASN A 379 -25.19 -1.43 -12.50
N ALA A 380 -25.67 -0.17 -12.60
CA ALA A 380 -26.83 0.38 -11.88
C ALA A 380 -27.11 1.84 -12.33
N LEU A 381 -28.35 2.33 -12.12
CA LEU A 381 -28.72 3.75 -12.31
C LEU A 381 -27.85 4.64 -11.40
N TYR A 382 -26.83 5.29 -11.96
CA TYR A 382 -26.06 6.30 -11.25
C TYR A 382 -25.96 7.57 -12.09
N ASN A 383 -26.13 8.72 -11.43
CA ASN A 383 -25.95 10.01 -12.08
C ASN A 383 -24.45 10.25 -12.27
N PRO A 384 -23.97 10.53 -13.48
CA PRO A 384 -22.55 10.83 -13.70
C PRO A 384 -22.12 12.05 -12.86
N PRO A 385 -20.83 12.12 -12.46
CA PRO A 385 -20.34 13.26 -11.69
C PRO A 385 -20.55 14.56 -12.47
N SER A 386 -21.03 15.60 -11.78
CA SER A 386 -21.23 16.93 -12.34
C SER A 386 -19.90 17.57 -12.76
N GLU A 387 -19.94 18.54 -13.68
CA GLU A 387 -18.73 19.28 -14.09
C GLU A 387 -18.11 20.11 -12.95
N ALA A 388 -18.88 20.45 -11.91
CA ALA A 388 -18.33 21.03 -10.70
C ALA A 388 -17.50 19.98 -9.92
N GLN A 389 -18.08 18.80 -9.66
CA GLN A 389 -17.39 17.71 -8.97
C GLN A 389 -16.14 17.23 -9.71
N LYS A 390 -16.17 17.16 -11.04
CA LYS A 390 -14.97 16.80 -11.83
C LYS A 390 -13.85 17.83 -11.70
N ARG A 391 -14.19 19.12 -11.66
CA ARG A 391 -13.21 20.20 -11.49
C ARG A 391 -12.58 20.17 -10.11
N GLU A 392 -13.39 20.03 -9.06
CA GLU A 392 -12.91 19.89 -7.68
C GLU A 392 -12.04 18.64 -7.52
N TYR A 393 -12.45 17.51 -8.08
CA TYR A 393 -11.65 16.28 -8.05
C TYR A 393 -10.32 16.43 -8.80
N SER A 394 -10.31 17.14 -9.94
CA SER A 394 -9.07 17.42 -10.67
C SER A 394 -8.12 18.33 -9.87
N GLN A 395 -8.67 19.31 -9.16
CA GLN A 395 -7.90 20.19 -8.27
C GLN A 395 -7.33 19.42 -7.05
N LEU A 396 -8.09 18.48 -6.49
CA LEU A 396 -7.59 17.57 -5.47
C LEU A 396 -6.38 16.77 -5.98
N LEU A 397 -6.53 16.16 -7.16
CA LEU A 397 -5.45 15.37 -7.77
C LEU A 397 -4.21 16.21 -8.07
N SER A 398 -4.36 17.50 -8.45
CA SER A 398 -3.20 18.35 -8.72
C SER A 398 -2.37 18.71 -7.49
N ARG A 399 -2.95 18.61 -6.28
CA ARG A 399 -2.23 18.84 -5.02
C ARG A 399 -1.44 17.61 -4.57
N MET A 400 -1.78 16.44 -5.11
CA MET A 400 -1.24 15.17 -4.66
C MET A 400 0.07 14.84 -5.37
N SER A 401 0.92 14.14 -4.66
CA SER A 401 2.22 13.69 -5.16
C SER A 401 2.14 12.25 -5.66
N GLU A 402 3.01 11.88 -6.59
CA GLU A 402 3.13 10.50 -7.06
C GLU A 402 3.65 9.60 -5.93
N GLU A 403 3.06 8.40 -5.78
CA GLU A 403 3.55 7.43 -4.80
C GLU A 403 4.94 6.94 -5.24
N PRO A 404 6.00 7.14 -4.43
CA PRO A 404 7.37 6.82 -4.83
C PRO A 404 7.62 5.32 -5.00
N ILE A 405 6.77 4.47 -4.41
CA ILE A 405 6.89 3.01 -4.43
C ILE A 405 5.67 2.40 -5.12
N LYS A 406 5.89 1.87 -6.31
CA LYS A 406 4.84 1.22 -7.10
C LYS A 406 4.22 0.04 -6.36
N GLY A 407 2.91 -0.13 -6.54
CA GLY A 407 2.16 -1.26 -5.99
C GLY A 407 1.69 -1.08 -4.53
N LEU A 408 2.11 -0.02 -3.85
CA LEU A 408 1.58 0.34 -2.51
C LEU A 408 0.15 0.91 -2.56
N GLU A 409 -0.37 1.18 -3.75
CA GLU A 409 -1.75 1.62 -3.96
C GLU A 409 -2.76 0.48 -3.70
N GLY A 410 -3.85 0.84 -3.02
CA GLY A 410 -4.95 -0.06 -2.69
C GLY A 410 -4.93 -0.51 -1.24
N PRO A 411 -5.94 -1.27 -0.80
CA PRO A 411 -6.11 -1.60 0.61
C PRO A 411 -4.97 -2.47 1.16
N ASP A 412 -4.62 -2.25 2.42
CA ASP A 412 -3.83 -3.22 3.19
C ASP A 412 -4.70 -4.43 3.54
N TYR A 413 -4.09 -5.60 3.57
CA TYR A 413 -4.81 -6.86 3.77
C TYR A 413 -3.95 -7.86 4.52
N VAL A 414 -4.07 -7.85 5.85
CA VAL A 414 -3.27 -8.70 6.72
C VAL A 414 -3.77 -10.14 6.74
N THR A 415 -2.91 -11.05 7.17
CA THR A 415 -3.32 -12.43 7.44
C THR A 415 -4.42 -12.49 8.49
N GLY A 416 -5.46 -13.26 8.17
CA GLY A 416 -6.64 -13.40 9.01
C GLY A 416 -7.73 -12.36 8.79
N SER A 417 -7.58 -11.43 7.84
CA SER A 417 -8.62 -10.42 7.50
C SER A 417 -9.98 -11.01 7.13
N ASN A 418 -10.01 -12.21 6.54
CA ASN A 418 -11.23 -12.93 6.18
C ASN A 418 -11.75 -13.87 7.28
N LEU A 419 -11.12 -13.89 8.46
CA LEU A 419 -11.61 -14.75 9.54
C LEU A 419 -12.98 -14.25 10.03
N PRO A 420 -13.94 -15.15 10.25
CA PRO A 420 -15.25 -14.76 10.74
C PRO A 420 -15.12 -14.14 12.14
N SER A 421 -15.94 -13.11 12.41
CA SER A 421 -16.06 -12.53 13.74
C SER A 421 -16.64 -13.55 14.72
N HIS A 422 -15.95 -13.82 15.84
CA HIS A 422 -16.46 -14.65 16.94
C HIS A 422 -17.47 -13.86 17.81
N SER A 423 -17.97 -14.47 18.90
CA SER A 423 -19.05 -13.97 19.78
C SER A 423 -18.99 -12.49 20.17
N ASP A 424 -17.80 -11.93 20.37
CA ASP A 424 -17.59 -10.52 20.72
C ASP A 424 -17.48 -9.67 19.45
N VAL A 425 -18.64 -9.39 18.84
CA VAL A 425 -18.74 -8.61 17.61
C VAL A 425 -18.26 -7.19 17.86
N GLN A 426 -17.08 -6.87 17.33
CA GLN A 426 -16.55 -5.52 17.31
C GLN A 426 -17.11 -4.75 16.11
N ILE A 427 -17.52 -3.50 16.34
CA ILE A 427 -18.02 -2.60 15.31
C ILE A 427 -16.94 -1.56 15.02
N SER A 428 -16.58 -1.40 13.75
CA SER A 428 -15.60 -0.39 13.34
C SER A 428 -16.19 1.00 13.53
N CYS A 429 -15.47 1.88 14.24
CA CYS A 429 -15.90 3.27 14.40
C CYS A 429 -15.76 4.10 13.10
N PHE A 430 -15.07 3.59 12.08
CA PHE A 430 -14.97 4.25 10.76
C PHE A 430 -16.18 3.95 9.87
N THR A 431 -16.60 2.68 9.82
CA THR A 431 -17.61 2.22 8.86
C THR A 431 -18.96 1.94 9.50
N GLY A 432 -19.03 1.79 10.82
CA GLY A 432 -20.22 1.30 11.52
C GLY A 432 -20.54 -0.17 11.22
N LEU A 433 -19.68 -0.87 10.50
CA LEU A 433 -19.85 -2.27 10.13
C LEU A 433 -19.11 -3.19 11.11
N ARG A 434 -19.53 -4.47 11.14
CA ARG A 434 -18.85 -5.51 11.90
C ARG A 434 -17.43 -5.70 11.36
N ILE A 435 -16.45 -5.74 12.24
CA ILE A 435 -15.06 -6.04 11.88
C ILE A 435 -14.96 -7.54 11.59
N GLN A 436 -14.43 -7.86 10.41
CA GLN A 436 -13.98 -9.22 10.07
C GLN A 436 -12.47 -9.30 10.29
N GLY A 437 -12.00 -10.43 10.77
CA GLY A 437 -10.59 -10.62 11.12
C GLY A 437 -10.15 -9.83 12.36
N PRO A 438 -8.84 -9.48 12.45
CA PRO A 438 -8.27 -8.83 13.62
C PRO A 438 -8.79 -7.40 13.80
N ALA A 439 -9.22 -7.08 15.02
CA ALA A 439 -9.60 -5.73 15.44
C ALA A 439 -8.44 -5.04 16.16
N PHE A 440 -8.30 -3.73 15.92
CA PHE A 440 -7.38 -2.86 16.63
C PHE A 440 -8.17 -1.94 17.56
N PHE A 441 -7.89 -2.02 18.87
CA PHE A 441 -8.52 -1.17 19.88
C PHE A 441 -7.76 0.14 20.01
N LEU A 442 -8.51 1.24 20.05
CA LEU A 442 -7.96 2.57 20.29
C LEU A 442 -7.65 2.76 21.78
N GLU A 443 -6.98 3.86 22.11
CA GLU A 443 -6.46 4.11 23.46
C GLU A 443 -7.56 4.27 24.55
N ASP A 444 -8.83 4.45 24.15
CA ASP A 444 -9.97 4.48 25.07
C ASP A 444 -10.41 3.08 25.55
N GLY A 445 -9.84 2.02 24.97
CA GLY A 445 -10.16 0.62 25.25
C GLY A 445 -11.58 0.22 24.86
N LYS A 446 -12.31 1.06 24.11
CA LYS A 446 -13.71 0.86 23.74
C LYS A 446 -13.93 0.93 22.24
N SER A 447 -13.35 1.94 21.61
CA SER A 447 -13.46 2.15 20.18
C SER A 447 -12.50 1.20 19.46
N ALA A 448 -12.97 0.58 18.38
CA ALA A 448 -12.18 -0.34 17.59
C ALA A 448 -12.31 -0.04 16.10
N ILE A 449 -11.28 -0.37 15.34
CA ILE A 449 -11.25 -0.36 13.87
C ILE A 449 -10.66 -1.68 13.38
N SER A 450 -10.86 -2.01 12.10
CA SER A 450 -10.17 -3.19 11.55
C SER A 450 -8.65 -2.95 11.56
N LEU A 451 -7.85 -4.01 11.72
CA LEU A 451 -6.39 -3.87 11.67
C LEU A 451 -5.92 -3.31 10.33
N ASN A 452 -6.58 -3.67 9.22
CA ASN A 452 -6.31 -3.11 7.90
C ASN A 452 -6.50 -1.59 7.87
N ASP A 453 -7.62 -1.10 8.39
CA ASP A 453 -7.89 0.34 8.46
C ASP A 453 -6.90 1.04 9.39
N ALA A 454 -6.51 0.41 10.49
CA ALA A 454 -5.50 0.95 11.41
C ALA A 454 -4.14 1.14 10.71
N LEU A 455 -3.68 0.12 9.96
CA LEU A 455 -2.42 0.16 9.21
C LEU A 455 -2.45 1.24 8.13
N MET A 456 -3.51 1.28 7.33
CA MET A 456 -3.69 2.31 6.31
C MET A 456 -3.71 3.70 6.94
N TRP A 457 -4.41 3.87 8.06
CA TRP A 457 -4.45 5.13 8.81
C TRP A 457 -3.07 5.53 9.30
N ALA A 458 -2.35 4.64 9.99
CA ALA A 458 -1.04 4.95 10.57
C ALA A 458 0.06 5.25 9.52
N LYS A 459 -0.13 4.82 8.27
CA LYS A 459 0.74 5.14 7.14
C LYS A 459 0.56 6.58 6.62
N VAL A 460 -0.61 7.20 6.82
CA VAL A 460 -0.94 8.53 6.26
C VAL A 460 -1.26 9.59 7.32
N ASN A 461 -1.70 9.19 8.50
CA ASN A 461 -1.97 10.05 9.64
C ASN A 461 -1.35 9.45 10.91
N PRO A 462 -0.40 10.15 11.57
CA PRO A 462 0.28 9.62 12.74
C PRO A 462 -0.62 9.54 13.98
N PHE A 463 -1.65 10.38 14.09
CA PHE A 463 -2.42 10.52 15.32
C PHE A 463 -3.68 9.65 15.36
N SER A 464 -4.10 9.28 16.58
CA SER A 464 -5.32 8.52 16.82
C SER A 464 -6.56 9.25 16.27
N PRO A 465 -7.52 8.51 15.68
CA PRO A 465 -8.80 9.07 15.25
C PRO A 465 -9.66 9.62 16.41
N LEU A 466 -9.31 9.35 17.68
CA LEU A 466 -9.98 9.98 18.83
C LEU A 466 -9.59 11.45 19.02
N GLY A 467 -8.56 11.94 18.31
CA GLY A 467 -8.14 13.34 18.37
C GLY A 467 -7.46 13.72 19.68
N THR A 468 -6.93 12.75 20.42
CA THR A 468 -6.30 12.94 21.73
C THR A 468 -4.88 13.53 21.66
N GLY A 469 -4.21 13.43 20.50
CA GLY A 469 -2.78 13.70 20.36
C GLY A 469 -1.89 12.47 20.55
N ILE A 470 -2.47 11.31 20.89
CA ILE A 470 -1.74 10.05 20.99
C ILE A 470 -1.46 9.51 19.58
N ARG A 471 -0.27 8.96 19.37
CA ARG A 471 0.13 8.35 18.11
C ARG A 471 -0.52 6.97 17.93
N LEU A 472 -1.09 6.70 16.76
CA LEU A 472 -1.58 5.38 16.38
C LEU A 472 -0.41 4.52 15.88
N ASN A 473 -0.21 3.34 16.44
CA ASN A 473 0.76 2.39 15.92
C ASN A 473 0.23 0.93 15.93
N PRO A 474 -0.19 0.42 14.77
CA PRO A 474 -0.73 -0.94 14.61
C PRO A 474 0.23 -1.94 13.95
N PHE A 475 1.50 -1.60 13.73
CA PHE A 475 2.49 -2.43 13.01
C PHE A 475 2.95 -3.68 13.77
#